data_AF-A0A8J7MR88-F1
#
_entry.id   AF-A0A8J7MR88-F1
#
_cell.length_a   1.000
_cell.length_b   1.000
_cell.length_c   1.000
_cell.angle_alpha   90.00
_cell.angle_beta   90.00
_cell.angle_gamma   90.00
#
_symmetry.space_group_name_H-M   'P 1'
#
loop_
_entity.id
_entity.type
_entity.pdbx_description
1 polymer ?
#
loop_
_entity_poly.entity_id
_entity_poly.type
_entity_poly.pdbx_seq_one_letter_code
_entity_poly.pdbx_strand_id
1 'polypeptide(L)'
;MEAEGVELPSATFAVFPGEPRKPKADLPLDTSIFVGKEQAIIDGDETAINQILAQISPRDALGTACLVAGKRDDGAIGPARISKVKDALFGAEASEQLLKAILHAAAREKSTSFKEPKPSFRAHMFLRQIQGMWACSNPACTEIDPAYSYDGRQIGKIFKQPAIKCPCGGQVLELLYCYDCGEAYLGGYVVPRSGEDADGDVFLESGPTDLSTTVPGLVNERPNSQFRWYWPGKSVAPGVSSTWQHTNPATKKPETFSFAPAVYHPLYGHLHKAQAGEKPTGTMYQVPGKVDVPGLPEICPACQSKKSQNRILKAFFSGSRVNSPIRGLRTGLNVTTQVIADRATSSLGSETRAAPMIAFTDSRDDAADVAAGLELNHFRSLVRQLVFAELRPREKFTIGDATSVAEKVQDDQDLDERETEIAASIASFSPDLMNALFMATIGRAKESQKNLVEEFAGKTLGSSAISWSQLVSGVLAWLLELGEKTMHRRTNTSACWSEKYALSEWTWSTFWSVALFHSTLPDLEYRTCTWSSFTLTPLSSWSLTSIATTKLSTTTGRSLRRLPACPRITLAGRKSRGRDSWPTKTTSISCTL
;
A
#
# COMPACT_ATOMS: atom_id res chain seq x y z
N MET A 1 -12.65 31.43 28.88
CA MET A 1 -13.73 31.34 27.87
C MET A 1 -14.12 29.89 27.79
N GLU A 2 -15.19 29.53 28.48
CA GLU A 2 -15.76 28.19 28.43
C GLU A 2 -16.44 28.02 27.07
N ALA A 3 -16.23 26.88 26.42
CA ALA A 3 -16.99 26.54 25.23
C ALA A 3 -18.35 26.03 25.72
N GLU A 4 -19.36 26.88 25.65
CA GLU A 4 -20.75 26.49 25.83
C GLU A 4 -21.03 25.30 24.90
N GLY A 5 -21.33 24.15 25.49
CA GLY A 5 -21.88 23.05 24.73
C GLY A 5 -23.24 23.52 24.21
N VAL A 6 -23.43 23.51 22.90
CA VAL A 6 -24.74 23.78 22.30
C VAL A 6 -25.65 22.63 22.67
N GLU A 7 -26.30 22.74 23.83
CA GLU A 7 -27.45 21.92 24.18
C GLU A 7 -28.54 22.27 23.18
N LEU A 8 -28.73 21.37 22.20
CA LEU A 8 -29.89 21.44 21.32
C LEU A 8 -31.14 21.46 22.23
N PRO A 9 -32.05 22.44 22.11
CA PRO A 9 -33.22 22.50 22.96
C PRO A 9 -34.03 21.21 22.83
N SER A 10 -34.52 20.66 23.93
CA SER A 10 -35.35 19.45 23.94
C SER A 10 -36.65 19.58 23.13
N ALA A 11 -37.03 20.80 22.74
CA ALA A 11 -38.09 21.08 21.78
C ALA A 11 -37.73 20.78 20.30
N THR A 12 -36.43 20.60 19.97
CA THR A 12 -35.94 20.35 18.60
C THR A 12 -35.78 18.86 18.27
N PHE A 13 -35.89 17.96 19.26
CA PHE A 13 -35.81 16.52 19.06
C PHE A 13 -36.73 15.76 20.03
N ALA A 14 -37.47 14.77 19.52
CA ALA A 14 -38.28 13.89 20.35
C ALA A 14 -37.54 12.57 20.63
N VAL A 15 -37.33 12.26 21.91
CA VAL A 15 -36.81 10.95 22.33
C VAL A 15 -37.98 10.00 22.55
N PHE A 16 -38.24 9.14 21.56
CA PHE A 16 -39.22 8.07 21.70
C PHE A 16 -38.59 6.87 22.43
N PRO A 17 -39.07 6.47 23.62
CA PRO A 17 -38.58 5.27 24.30
C PRO A 17 -39.13 4.03 23.59
N GLY A 18 -38.40 3.53 22.59
CA GLY A 18 -38.68 2.25 21.95
C GLY A 18 -38.09 1.09 22.75
N GLU A 19 -38.90 0.08 23.05
CA GLU A 19 -38.36 -1.21 23.49
C GLU A 19 -37.60 -1.88 22.34
N PRO A 20 -36.41 -2.47 22.57
CA PRO A 20 -35.68 -3.17 21.52
C PRO A 20 -36.49 -4.36 20.99
N ARG A 21 -36.90 -4.31 19.71
CA ARG A 21 -37.57 -5.43 19.03
C ARG A 21 -36.68 -6.68 19.13
N LYS A 22 -37.16 -7.70 19.84
CA LYS A 22 -36.50 -9.01 19.92
C LYS A 22 -36.85 -9.81 18.66
N PRO A 23 -35.90 -10.12 17.77
CA PRO A 23 -36.17 -10.99 16.63
C PRO A 23 -36.58 -12.38 17.10
N LYS A 24 -37.62 -12.92 16.46
CA LYS A 24 -38.18 -14.22 16.77
C LYS A 24 -38.41 -15.00 15.47
N ALA A 25 -37.78 -16.16 15.38
CA ALA A 25 -37.95 -17.15 14.33
C ALA A 25 -37.81 -18.53 14.99
N ASP A 26 -38.44 -19.54 14.39
CA ASP A 26 -38.27 -20.92 14.83
C ASP A 26 -36.95 -21.45 14.26
N LEU A 27 -36.10 -21.99 15.15
CA LEU A 27 -34.76 -22.46 14.83
C LEU A 27 -34.56 -23.90 15.36
N PRO A 28 -33.83 -24.77 14.63
CA PRO A 28 -33.18 -24.51 13.34
C PRO A 28 -34.20 -24.34 12.20
N LEU A 29 -33.81 -23.58 11.17
CA LEU A 29 -34.57 -23.40 9.95
C LEU A 29 -34.63 -24.72 9.16
N ASP A 30 -35.75 -24.95 8.48
CA ASP A 30 -35.82 -26.01 7.48
C ASP A 30 -34.89 -25.69 6.31
N THR A 31 -33.88 -26.54 6.11
CA THR A 31 -32.92 -26.43 5.02
C THR A 31 -33.55 -26.68 3.65
N SER A 32 -34.69 -27.38 3.56
CA SER A 32 -35.38 -27.69 2.30
C SER A 32 -35.71 -26.45 1.46
N ILE A 33 -35.97 -25.32 2.13
CA ILE A 33 -36.28 -24.01 1.53
C ILE A 33 -35.15 -23.52 0.60
N PHE A 34 -33.90 -23.90 0.91
CA PHE A 34 -32.70 -23.45 0.22
C PHE A 34 -32.21 -24.42 -0.87
N VAL A 35 -32.60 -25.70 -0.82
CA VAL A 35 -32.05 -26.77 -1.66
C VAL A 35 -32.23 -26.47 -3.15
N GLY A 36 -31.11 -26.48 -3.88
CA GLY A 36 -31.06 -26.24 -5.32
C GLY A 36 -31.12 -24.76 -5.71
N LYS A 37 -31.07 -23.85 -4.73
CA LYS A 37 -31.14 -22.39 -4.93
C LYS A 37 -29.95 -21.66 -4.30
N GLU A 38 -29.14 -22.33 -3.49
CA GLU A 38 -28.06 -21.75 -2.70
C GLU A 38 -27.11 -20.92 -3.57
N GLN A 39 -26.67 -21.49 -4.69
CA GLN A 39 -25.73 -20.83 -5.60
C GLN A 39 -26.38 -19.64 -6.31
N ALA A 40 -27.61 -19.78 -6.82
CA ALA A 40 -28.34 -18.68 -7.46
C ALA A 40 -28.54 -17.48 -6.51
N ILE A 41 -28.83 -17.74 -5.23
CA ILE A 41 -28.95 -16.71 -4.18
C ILE A 41 -27.60 -16.02 -3.91
N ILE A 42 -26.50 -16.80 -3.87
CA ILE A 42 -25.14 -16.27 -3.70
C ILE A 42 -24.76 -15.38 -4.89
N ASP A 43 -25.09 -15.81 -6.11
CA ASP A 43 -24.84 -15.05 -7.36
C ASP A 43 -25.77 -13.83 -7.52
N GLY A 44 -26.81 -13.73 -6.67
CA GLY A 44 -27.65 -12.55 -6.55
C GLY A 44 -28.94 -12.56 -7.37
N ASP A 45 -29.38 -13.73 -7.85
CA ASP A 45 -30.65 -13.92 -8.57
C ASP A 45 -31.85 -13.48 -7.71
N GLU A 46 -32.52 -12.43 -8.18
CA GLU A 46 -33.67 -11.85 -7.48
C GLU A 46 -34.86 -12.81 -7.41
N THR A 47 -35.00 -13.74 -8.36
CA THR A 47 -36.11 -14.70 -8.36
C THR A 47 -35.95 -15.74 -7.25
N ALA A 48 -34.77 -16.36 -7.14
CA ALA A 48 -34.44 -17.27 -6.05
C ALA A 48 -34.49 -16.58 -4.67
N ILE A 49 -34.01 -15.34 -4.57
CA ILE A 49 -34.06 -14.56 -3.32
C ILE A 49 -35.51 -14.26 -2.92
N ASN A 50 -36.36 -13.79 -3.84
CA ASN A 50 -37.75 -13.47 -3.54
C ASN A 50 -38.55 -14.71 -3.09
N GLN A 51 -38.24 -15.90 -3.61
CA GLN A 51 -38.86 -17.16 -3.15
C GLN A 51 -38.52 -17.51 -1.70
N ILE A 52 -37.34 -17.13 -1.19
CA ILE A 52 -37.00 -17.30 0.23
C ILE A 52 -37.66 -16.21 1.09
N LEU A 53 -37.63 -14.96 0.63
CA LEU A 53 -38.27 -13.82 1.35
C LEU A 53 -39.79 -13.98 1.50
N ALA A 54 -40.43 -14.77 0.62
CA ALA A 54 -41.85 -15.11 0.73
C ALA A 54 -42.17 -16.16 1.82
N GLN A 55 -41.18 -16.94 2.26
CA GLN A 55 -41.36 -18.05 3.22
C GLN A 55 -40.84 -17.72 4.61
N ILE A 56 -39.69 -17.05 4.70
CA ILE A 56 -39.03 -16.71 5.96
C ILE A 56 -38.54 -15.25 5.94
N SER A 57 -38.25 -14.71 7.12
CA SER A 57 -37.44 -13.50 7.27
C SER A 57 -35.99 -13.88 7.60
N PRO A 58 -35.05 -13.80 6.65
CA PRO A 58 -33.64 -14.07 6.91
C PRO A 58 -33.06 -13.21 8.04
N ARG A 59 -33.45 -11.93 8.14
CA ARG A 59 -32.95 -11.01 9.18
C ARG A 59 -33.53 -11.30 10.55
N ASP A 60 -34.80 -11.73 10.65
CA ASP A 60 -35.33 -12.15 11.95
C ASP A 60 -34.72 -13.50 12.37
N ALA A 61 -34.50 -14.44 11.44
CA ALA A 61 -33.83 -15.72 11.72
C ALA A 61 -32.35 -15.55 12.16
N LEU A 62 -31.54 -14.79 11.40
CA LEU A 62 -30.17 -14.41 11.78
C LEU A 62 -30.14 -13.66 13.11
N GLY A 63 -31.16 -12.84 13.38
CA GLY A 63 -31.34 -12.14 14.65
C GLY A 63 -31.51 -13.11 15.82
N THR A 64 -32.46 -14.05 15.72
CA THR A 64 -32.69 -15.07 16.75
C THR A 64 -31.47 -15.98 16.91
N ALA A 65 -30.79 -16.37 15.83
CA ALA A 65 -29.58 -17.20 15.91
C ALA A 65 -28.42 -16.48 16.60
N CYS A 66 -28.25 -15.17 16.37
CA CYS A 66 -27.30 -14.35 17.13
C CYS A 66 -27.62 -14.33 18.63
N LEU A 67 -28.90 -14.25 19.01
CA LEU A 67 -29.32 -14.29 20.43
C LEU A 67 -29.03 -15.64 21.07
N VAL A 68 -29.33 -16.74 20.38
CA VAL A 68 -29.09 -18.12 20.87
C VAL A 68 -27.59 -18.39 21.00
N ALA A 69 -26.81 -18.14 19.94
CA ALA A 69 -25.38 -18.40 19.90
C ALA A 69 -24.55 -17.46 20.80
N GLY A 70 -25.07 -16.27 21.10
CA GLY A 70 -24.44 -15.25 21.93
C GLY A 70 -24.81 -15.30 23.41
N LYS A 71 -25.79 -16.13 23.81
CA LYS A 71 -26.22 -16.27 25.19
C LYS A 71 -25.13 -16.94 26.04
N ARG A 72 -24.83 -16.33 27.18
CA ARG A 72 -23.90 -16.82 28.21
C ARG A 72 -24.67 -17.49 29.36
N ASP A 73 -23.93 -18.17 30.23
CA ASP A 73 -24.48 -18.93 31.36
C ASP A 73 -25.18 -18.02 32.40
N ASP A 74 -24.74 -16.75 32.52
CA ASP A 74 -25.37 -15.69 33.31
C ASP A 74 -26.65 -15.11 32.67
N GLY A 75 -27.03 -15.58 31.48
CA GLY A 75 -28.15 -15.08 30.69
C GLY A 75 -27.86 -13.82 29.87
N ALA A 76 -26.67 -13.23 29.97
CA ALA A 76 -26.28 -12.08 29.17
C ALA A 76 -26.02 -12.48 27.71
N ILE A 77 -26.25 -11.55 26.79
CA ILE A 77 -26.00 -11.74 25.35
C ILE A 77 -24.70 -11.03 24.97
N GLY A 78 -23.74 -11.77 24.43
CA GLY A 78 -22.48 -11.27 23.90
C GLY A 78 -22.30 -11.57 22.40
N PRO A 79 -21.19 -11.10 21.80
CA PRO A 79 -20.85 -11.46 20.42
C PRO A 79 -20.53 -12.96 20.30
N ALA A 80 -21.11 -13.61 19.29
CA ALA A 80 -20.90 -15.01 18.98
C ALA A 80 -19.87 -15.20 17.84
N ARG A 81 -19.23 -16.37 17.78
CA ARG A 81 -18.48 -16.79 16.57
C ARG A 81 -19.48 -17.12 15.46
N ILE A 82 -19.17 -16.75 14.21
CA ILE A 82 -20.07 -16.99 13.07
C ILE A 82 -20.41 -18.48 12.88
N SER A 83 -19.50 -19.40 13.22
CA SER A 83 -19.75 -20.84 13.23
C SER A 83 -20.90 -21.21 14.18
N LYS A 84 -20.88 -20.71 15.44
CA LYS A 84 -21.99 -20.94 16.39
C LYS A 84 -23.32 -20.36 15.91
N VAL A 85 -23.30 -19.27 15.13
CA VAL A 85 -24.52 -18.69 14.53
C VAL A 85 -25.04 -19.60 13.41
N LYS A 86 -24.17 -20.17 12.57
CA LYS A 86 -24.53 -21.22 11.60
C LYS A 86 -25.14 -22.43 12.29
N ASP A 87 -24.48 -22.92 13.34
CA ASP A 87 -24.94 -24.10 14.10
C ASP A 87 -26.32 -23.87 14.73
N ALA A 88 -26.60 -22.64 15.20
CA ALA A 88 -27.91 -22.23 15.70
C ALA A 88 -28.98 -22.02 14.60
N LEU A 89 -28.58 -21.63 13.38
CA LEU A 89 -29.48 -21.47 12.24
C LEU A 89 -29.94 -22.80 11.64
N PHE A 90 -29.03 -23.76 11.49
CA PHE A 90 -29.22 -24.93 10.62
C PHE A 90 -28.74 -26.26 11.23
N GLY A 91 -28.17 -26.25 12.44
CA GLY A 91 -27.50 -27.41 13.04
C GLY A 91 -26.01 -27.50 12.71
N ALA A 92 -25.28 -28.31 13.47
CA ALA A 92 -23.81 -28.40 13.41
C ALA A 92 -23.28 -28.85 12.04
N GLU A 93 -23.94 -29.83 11.42
CA GLU A 93 -23.55 -30.41 10.12
C GLU A 93 -23.93 -29.56 8.90
N ALA A 94 -24.51 -28.37 9.11
CA ALA A 94 -24.93 -27.50 8.01
C ALA A 94 -23.76 -26.96 7.18
N SER A 95 -23.97 -26.81 5.87
CA SER A 95 -22.94 -26.34 4.94
C SER A 95 -22.64 -24.84 5.06
N GLU A 96 -21.41 -24.46 4.72
CA GLU A 96 -20.99 -23.06 4.55
C GLU A 96 -21.79 -22.34 3.44
N GLN A 97 -22.32 -23.07 2.45
CA GLN A 97 -23.14 -22.49 1.38
C GLN A 97 -24.51 -22.01 1.89
N LEU A 98 -25.16 -22.74 2.79
CA LEU A 98 -26.42 -22.31 3.41
C LEU A 98 -26.25 -21.00 4.20
N LEU A 99 -25.14 -20.87 4.94
CA LEU A 99 -24.78 -19.63 5.63
C LEU A 99 -24.60 -18.45 4.68
N LYS A 100 -23.92 -18.66 3.55
CA LYS A 100 -23.75 -17.62 2.53
C LYS A 100 -25.09 -17.24 1.89
N ALA A 101 -25.91 -18.22 1.52
CA ALA A 101 -27.22 -17.99 0.92
C ALA A 101 -28.15 -17.16 1.84
N ILE A 102 -28.26 -17.50 3.13
CA ILE A 102 -29.09 -16.72 4.06
C ILE A 102 -28.54 -15.31 4.31
N LEU A 103 -27.22 -15.11 4.33
CA LEU A 103 -26.61 -13.78 4.42
C LEU A 103 -26.90 -12.92 3.17
N HIS A 104 -26.87 -13.51 1.97
CA HIS A 104 -27.23 -12.81 0.73
C HIS A 104 -28.74 -12.47 0.68
N ALA A 105 -29.61 -13.40 1.08
CA ALA A 105 -31.04 -13.13 1.20
C ALA A 105 -31.34 -12.03 2.24
N ALA A 106 -30.67 -12.05 3.39
CA ALA A 106 -30.77 -11.02 4.43
C ALA A 106 -30.28 -9.64 3.98
N ALA A 107 -29.29 -9.57 3.09
CA ALA A 107 -28.82 -8.32 2.50
C ALA A 107 -29.86 -7.68 1.56
N ARG A 108 -30.78 -8.46 0.99
CA ARG A 108 -31.89 -7.96 0.15
C ARG A 108 -33.18 -7.69 0.94
N GLU A 109 -33.35 -8.24 2.14
CA GLU A 109 -34.55 -8.02 2.98
C GLU A 109 -34.62 -6.57 3.52
N LYS A 110 -35.57 -5.80 2.98
CA LYS A 110 -35.89 -4.43 3.42
C LYS A 110 -36.86 -4.45 4.62
N SER A 111 -36.75 -3.45 5.51
CA SER A 111 -37.79 -3.22 6.53
C SER A 111 -39.09 -2.75 5.86
N THR A 112 -40.23 -3.26 6.32
CA THR A 112 -41.57 -2.85 5.84
C THR A 112 -41.91 -1.42 6.23
N SER A 113 -41.52 -0.99 7.43
CA SER A 113 -41.70 0.38 7.91
C SER A 113 -40.63 0.79 8.92
N PHE A 114 -40.58 2.09 9.25
CA PHE A 114 -39.77 2.59 10.36
C PHE A 114 -40.28 2.16 11.75
N LYS A 115 -41.55 1.74 11.84
CA LYS A 115 -42.16 1.20 13.07
C LYS A 115 -41.81 -0.28 13.29
N GLU A 116 -41.48 -0.99 12.21
CA GLU A 116 -41.12 -2.42 12.20
C GLU A 116 -39.72 -2.63 11.60
N PRO A 117 -38.66 -2.13 12.26
CA PRO A 117 -37.31 -2.30 11.76
C PRO A 117 -36.89 -3.79 11.80
N LYS A 118 -36.30 -4.26 10.70
CA LYS A 118 -35.62 -5.56 10.66
C LYS A 118 -34.25 -5.46 11.37
N PRO A 119 -33.77 -6.52 12.06
CA PRO A 119 -32.49 -6.51 12.77
C PRO A 119 -31.33 -6.08 11.90
N SER A 120 -30.43 -5.26 12.44
CA SER A 120 -29.14 -4.94 11.82
C SER A 120 -28.02 -5.76 12.47
N PHE A 121 -26.98 -6.06 11.68
CA PHE A 121 -25.89 -6.93 12.09
C PHE A 121 -24.57 -6.18 12.11
N ARG A 122 -23.67 -6.57 13.02
CA ARG A 122 -22.30 -6.08 13.09
C ARG A 122 -21.36 -7.27 13.24
N ALA A 123 -20.46 -7.44 12.27
CA ALA A 123 -19.32 -8.33 12.41
C ALA A 123 -18.18 -7.61 13.13
N HIS A 124 -17.45 -8.33 13.98
CA HIS A 124 -16.23 -7.86 14.62
C HIS A 124 -15.07 -8.70 14.11
N MET A 125 -14.18 -8.11 13.32
CA MET A 125 -13.05 -8.77 12.69
C MET A 125 -11.75 -8.23 13.29
N PHE A 126 -10.89 -9.11 13.79
CA PHE A 126 -9.60 -8.76 14.35
C PHE A 126 -8.49 -9.19 13.40
N LEU A 127 -7.71 -8.25 12.88
CA LEU A 127 -6.54 -8.53 12.06
C LEU A 127 -5.27 -8.21 12.85
N ARG A 128 -4.35 -9.17 12.93
CA ARG A 128 -3.01 -8.93 13.47
C ARG A 128 -2.06 -8.54 12.34
N GLN A 129 -1.51 -7.33 12.43
CA GLN A 129 -0.45 -6.87 11.54
C GLN A 129 0.81 -7.77 11.67
N ILE A 130 1.49 -8.02 10.55
CA ILE A 130 2.81 -8.68 10.51
C ILE A 130 3.82 -7.79 11.25
N GLN A 131 4.21 -8.20 12.46
CA GLN A 131 5.13 -7.43 13.33
C GLN A 131 6.60 -7.55 12.91
N GLY A 132 6.90 -8.43 11.96
CA GLY A 132 8.24 -8.84 11.58
C GLY A 132 8.21 -10.29 11.10
N MET A 133 9.37 -10.79 10.73
CA MET A 133 9.65 -12.20 10.53
C MET A 133 10.97 -12.49 11.24
N TRP A 134 11.17 -13.71 11.70
CA TRP A 134 12.39 -14.12 12.39
C TRP A 134 13.00 -15.31 11.69
N ALA A 135 14.31 -15.51 11.82
CA ALA A 135 15.02 -16.64 11.25
C ALA A 135 15.94 -17.26 12.29
N CYS A 136 16.10 -18.59 12.23
CA CYS A 136 17.19 -19.25 12.93
C CYS A 136 18.52 -18.77 12.37
N SER A 137 19.43 -18.37 13.24
CA SER A 137 20.75 -17.83 12.89
C SER A 137 21.82 -18.89 12.63
N ASN A 138 21.46 -20.18 12.74
CA ASN A 138 22.35 -21.30 12.43
C ASN A 138 22.33 -21.60 10.91
N PRO A 139 23.46 -21.49 10.19
CA PRO A 139 23.54 -21.89 8.77
C PRO A 139 23.30 -23.40 8.57
N ALA A 140 23.73 -24.24 9.52
CA ALA A 140 23.53 -25.69 9.53
C ALA A 140 22.19 -26.10 10.20
N CYS A 141 21.12 -25.36 9.91
CA CYS A 141 19.81 -25.60 10.51
C CYS A 141 19.11 -26.83 9.90
N THR A 142 18.92 -27.88 10.70
CA THR A 142 18.22 -29.13 10.30
C THR A 142 16.71 -28.95 10.08
N GLU A 143 16.16 -27.79 10.43
CA GLU A 143 14.73 -27.50 10.41
C GLU A 143 14.28 -26.76 9.12
N ILE A 144 15.16 -26.66 8.12
CA ILE A 144 14.84 -26.10 6.81
C ILE A 144 14.04 -27.15 6.02
N ASP A 145 12.93 -26.73 5.41
CA ASP A 145 12.21 -27.56 4.44
C ASP A 145 13.15 -27.95 3.28
N PRO A 146 13.30 -29.24 2.93
CA PRO A 146 14.18 -29.68 1.85
C PRO A 146 13.97 -28.94 0.53
N ALA A 147 12.75 -28.50 0.21
CA ALA A 147 12.44 -27.75 -1.02
C ALA A 147 13.06 -26.33 -1.05
N TYR A 148 13.51 -25.81 0.10
CA TYR A 148 14.19 -24.52 0.23
C TYR A 148 15.64 -24.64 0.72
N SER A 149 16.19 -25.85 0.78
CA SER A 149 17.59 -26.10 1.10
C SER A 149 18.48 -25.90 -0.13
N TYR A 150 19.56 -25.13 0.00
CA TYR A 150 20.53 -24.90 -1.06
C TYR A 150 21.90 -24.51 -0.47
N ASP A 151 22.98 -24.77 -1.22
CA ASP A 151 24.34 -24.46 -0.75
C ASP A 151 24.58 -22.96 -0.62
N GLY A 152 25.37 -22.56 0.37
CA GLY A 152 25.62 -21.15 0.71
C GLY A 152 24.48 -20.43 1.43
N ARG A 153 23.37 -21.11 1.78
CA ARG A 153 22.29 -20.54 2.60
C ARG A 153 22.76 -20.23 4.03
N GLN A 154 22.65 -18.96 4.44
CA GLN A 154 23.19 -18.46 5.72
C GLN A 154 22.17 -18.30 6.86
N ILE A 155 20.90 -18.65 6.61
CA ILE A 155 19.80 -18.56 7.59
C ILE A 155 18.94 -19.83 7.57
N GLY A 156 18.48 -20.27 8.74
CA GLY A 156 17.70 -21.48 8.90
C GLY A 156 16.19 -21.32 8.67
N LYS A 157 15.41 -22.04 9.48
CA LYS A 157 13.93 -21.96 9.53
C LYS A 157 13.45 -20.54 9.82
N ILE A 158 12.36 -20.16 9.15
CA ILE A 158 11.72 -18.85 9.29
C ILE A 158 10.48 -18.97 10.19
N PHE A 159 10.27 -17.97 11.05
CA PHE A 159 9.20 -17.91 12.04
C PHE A 159 8.33 -16.66 11.82
N LYS A 160 7.01 -16.81 11.98
CA LYS A 160 6.00 -15.74 11.84
C LYS A 160 5.79 -14.93 13.14
N GLN A 161 6.46 -15.32 14.22
CA GLN A 161 6.40 -14.74 15.56
C GLN A 161 7.81 -14.83 16.17
N PRO A 162 8.16 -13.99 17.16
CA PRO A 162 9.41 -14.14 17.90
C PRO A 162 9.45 -15.52 18.55
N ALA A 163 10.59 -16.19 18.45
CA ALA A 163 10.93 -17.39 19.18
C ALA A 163 12.36 -17.22 19.72
N ILE A 164 12.67 -17.78 20.89
CA ILE A 164 14.02 -17.66 21.46
C ILE A 164 14.99 -18.62 20.75
N LYS A 165 14.57 -19.88 20.59
CA LYS A 165 15.33 -20.95 19.94
C LYS A 165 14.54 -21.60 18.80
N CYS A 166 15.25 -22.04 17.78
CA CYS A 166 14.80 -23.00 16.79
C CYS A 166 14.88 -24.43 17.37
N PRO A 167 14.08 -25.41 16.92
CA PRO A 167 14.23 -26.79 17.38
C PRO A 167 15.62 -27.42 17.15
N CYS A 168 16.41 -26.90 16.19
CA CYS A 168 17.83 -27.27 16.03
C CYS A 168 18.79 -26.67 17.08
N GLY A 169 18.27 -26.00 18.12
CA GLY A 169 19.05 -25.33 19.18
C GLY A 169 19.61 -23.95 18.80
N GLY A 170 19.59 -23.56 17.53
CA GLY A 170 20.05 -22.24 17.09
C GLY A 170 19.14 -21.11 17.61
N GLN A 171 19.75 -20.01 18.04
CA GLN A 171 19.11 -18.74 18.37
C GLN A 171 18.26 -18.26 17.18
N VAL A 172 17.13 -17.64 17.48
CA VAL A 172 16.27 -17.02 16.48
C VAL A 172 16.37 -15.50 16.63
N LEU A 173 16.62 -14.82 15.51
CA LEU A 173 16.82 -13.37 15.42
C LEU A 173 15.83 -12.76 14.41
N GLU A 174 15.60 -11.45 14.47
CA GLU A 174 14.74 -10.77 13.51
C GLU A 174 15.37 -10.80 12.10
N LEU A 175 14.59 -11.19 11.10
CA LEU A 175 15.01 -11.27 9.71
C LEU A 175 14.83 -9.90 9.06
N LEU A 176 15.93 -9.37 8.55
CA LEU A 176 16.04 -8.09 7.88
C LEU A 176 16.45 -8.30 6.43
N TYR A 177 16.16 -7.33 5.56
CA TYR A 177 16.52 -7.40 4.14
C TYR A 177 16.91 -6.03 3.60
N CYS A 178 17.78 -5.99 2.57
CA CYS A 178 17.95 -4.77 1.77
C CYS A 178 16.78 -4.62 0.80
N TYR A 179 16.08 -3.49 0.84
CA TYR A 179 14.97 -3.20 -0.07
C TYR A 179 15.41 -3.08 -1.54
N ASP A 180 16.66 -2.72 -1.80
CA ASP A 180 17.16 -2.47 -3.16
C ASP A 180 17.82 -3.71 -3.82
N CYS A 181 18.26 -4.72 -3.06
CA CYS A 181 18.88 -5.94 -3.62
C CYS A 181 18.42 -7.29 -3.04
N GLY A 182 17.52 -7.29 -2.04
CA GLY A 182 17.01 -8.52 -1.43
C GLY A 182 17.96 -9.26 -0.47
N GLU A 183 19.22 -8.83 -0.33
CA GLU A 183 20.19 -9.45 0.59
C GLU A 183 19.64 -9.53 2.02
N ALA A 184 19.79 -10.71 2.64
CA ALA A 184 19.27 -11.01 3.98
C ALA A 184 20.28 -10.70 5.09
N TYR A 185 19.79 -10.14 6.19
CA TYR A 185 20.56 -9.84 7.39
C TYR A 185 19.79 -10.29 8.63
N LEU A 186 20.49 -10.39 9.75
CA LEU A 186 19.90 -10.69 11.05
C LEU A 186 20.01 -9.45 11.95
N GLY A 187 18.99 -9.25 12.77
CA GLY A 187 18.96 -8.21 13.79
C GLY A 187 18.52 -8.77 15.13
N GLY A 188 19.18 -8.35 16.21
CA GLY A 188 18.91 -8.88 17.55
C GLY A 188 18.90 -7.79 18.60
N TYR A 189 18.07 -7.99 19.63
CA TYR A 189 18.07 -7.17 20.83
C TYR A 189 19.21 -7.58 21.74
N VAL A 190 19.94 -6.61 22.27
CA VAL A 190 21.03 -6.85 23.21
C VAL A 190 20.45 -7.16 24.59
N VAL A 191 20.89 -8.27 25.16
CA VAL A 191 20.61 -8.64 26.56
C VAL A 191 21.52 -7.83 27.48
N PRO A 192 20.98 -6.97 28.39
CA PRO A 192 21.81 -6.19 29.31
C PRO A 192 22.61 -7.09 30.27
N ARG A 193 23.89 -6.77 30.48
CA ARG A 193 24.73 -7.44 31.49
C ARG A 193 25.12 -6.49 32.61
N SER A 194 25.42 -7.04 33.78
CA SER A 194 25.72 -6.28 35.01
C SER A 194 27.19 -5.84 35.11
N GLY A 195 27.85 -5.53 34.00
CA GLY A 195 29.27 -5.15 33.95
C GLY A 195 29.56 -4.17 32.82
N GLU A 196 30.79 -3.67 32.73
CA GLU A 196 31.22 -2.88 31.58
C GLU A 196 31.28 -3.77 30.33
N ASP A 197 30.30 -3.63 29.43
CA ASP A 197 30.30 -4.30 28.14
C ASP A 197 31.55 -3.88 27.35
N ALA A 198 32.45 -4.83 27.10
CA ALA A 198 33.60 -4.60 26.22
C ALA A 198 33.09 -4.26 24.81
N ASP A 199 33.61 -3.17 24.21
CA ASP A 199 33.10 -2.54 23.00
C ASP A 199 32.90 -3.54 21.84
N GLY A 200 31.67 -4.06 21.70
CA GLY A 200 31.26 -4.98 20.64
C GLY A 200 30.91 -6.42 21.06
N ASP A 201 31.13 -6.84 22.31
CA ASP A 201 30.68 -8.16 22.83
C ASP A 201 29.24 -8.06 23.35
N VAL A 202 28.30 -8.82 22.76
CA VAL A 202 26.88 -8.82 23.16
C VAL A 202 26.20 -10.18 22.97
N PHE A 203 25.10 -10.40 23.68
CA PHE A 203 24.18 -11.52 23.47
C PHE A 203 22.89 -11.00 22.82
N LEU A 204 22.40 -11.70 21.79
CA LEU A 204 21.31 -11.28 20.92
C LEU A 204 20.05 -12.14 21.04
N GLU A 205 18.91 -11.49 21.27
CA GLU A 205 17.58 -12.11 21.37
C GLU A 205 16.59 -11.65 20.29
N SER A 206 15.52 -12.43 20.12
CA SER A 206 14.46 -12.23 19.11
C SER A 206 13.55 -11.02 19.34
N GLY A 207 13.54 -10.48 20.55
CA GLY A 207 12.64 -9.42 20.99
C GLY A 207 13.22 -8.68 22.20
N PRO A 208 12.62 -7.54 22.61
CA PRO A 208 13.09 -6.78 23.76
C PRO A 208 12.92 -7.59 25.05
N THR A 209 13.94 -7.54 25.92
CA THR A 209 13.89 -8.10 27.27
C THR A 209 13.08 -7.24 28.24
N ASP A 210 12.93 -5.93 27.94
CA ASP A 210 12.17 -4.99 28.76
C ASP A 210 10.67 -5.02 28.41
N LEU A 211 9.91 -5.73 29.26
CA LEU A 211 8.45 -5.83 29.21
C LEU A 211 7.70 -4.52 29.50
N SER A 212 8.37 -3.47 29.97
CA SER A 212 7.74 -2.16 30.20
C SER A 212 7.49 -1.36 28.92
N THR A 213 8.22 -1.69 27.83
CA THR A 213 8.04 -1.02 26.54
C THR A 213 6.86 -1.60 25.76
N THR A 214 5.73 -0.88 25.77
CA THR A 214 4.55 -1.22 24.98
C THR A 214 4.83 -1.05 23.48
N VAL A 215 5.16 -2.17 22.82
CA VAL A 215 5.46 -2.31 21.39
C VAL A 215 6.79 -1.66 20.97
N PRO A 216 7.83 -2.45 20.64
CA PRO A 216 9.07 -1.87 20.12
C PRO A 216 8.85 -1.14 18.78
N GLY A 217 9.60 -0.06 18.58
CA GLY A 217 9.58 0.75 17.36
C GLY A 217 10.03 0.01 16.09
N LEU A 218 10.01 0.71 14.95
CA LEU A 218 10.52 0.18 13.69
C LEU A 218 12.03 -0.12 13.82
N VAL A 219 12.56 -1.07 13.05
CA VAL A 219 13.98 -1.49 13.17
C VAL A 219 14.95 -0.31 12.98
N ASN A 220 14.58 0.64 12.13
CA ASN A 220 15.37 1.86 11.85
C ASN A 220 15.23 2.96 12.92
N GLU A 221 14.49 2.72 14.00
CA GLU A 221 14.27 3.62 15.14
C GLU A 221 14.86 3.04 16.44
N ARG A 222 15.52 1.89 16.35
CA ARG A 222 16.15 1.22 17.49
C ARG A 222 17.61 1.66 17.62
N PRO A 223 18.06 2.09 18.79
CA PRO A 223 19.43 2.54 18.98
C PRO A 223 20.40 1.34 19.00
N ASN A 224 21.69 1.65 18.89
CA ASN A 224 22.78 0.88 19.48
C ASN A 224 22.65 0.93 21.02
N SER A 225 23.53 0.25 21.77
CA SER A 225 23.14 -0.38 23.05
C SER A 225 22.04 -1.42 22.85
N GLN A 226 20.78 -1.06 22.56
CA GLN A 226 19.63 -1.99 22.53
C GLN A 226 19.55 -2.96 21.35
N PHE A 227 20.03 -2.61 20.15
CA PHE A 227 19.90 -3.45 18.96
C PHE A 227 21.23 -3.58 18.21
N ARG A 228 21.49 -4.73 17.59
CA ARG A 228 22.62 -4.93 16.66
C ARG A 228 22.15 -5.56 15.34
N TRP A 229 22.83 -5.17 14.28
CA TRP A 229 22.76 -5.76 12.96
C TRP A 229 23.95 -6.68 12.70
N TYR A 230 23.70 -7.80 12.02
CA TYR A 230 24.70 -8.80 11.65
C TYR A 230 24.41 -9.38 10.26
N TRP A 231 25.46 -9.55 9.46
CA TRP A 231 25.40 -10.16 8.13
C TRP A 231 26.05 -11.55 8.17
N PRO A 232 25.27 -12.65 8.16
CA PRO A 232 25.81 -13.98 8.32
C PRO A 232 26.55 -14.48 7.07
N GLY A 233 27.70 -15.13 7.27
CA GLY A 233 28.45 -15.85 6.24
C GLY A 233 29.14 -15.01 5.17
N LYS A 234 29.07 -13.66 5.25
CA LYS A 234 29.58 -12.74 4.23
C LYS A 234 30.45 -11.64 4.82
N SER A 235 31.48 -11.28 4.06
CA SER A 235 32.38 -10.15 4.30
C SER A 235 32.13 -9.04 3.28
N VAL A 236 32.44 -7.79 3.63
CA VAL A 236 32.51 -6.70 2.66
C VAL A 236 33.54 -7.03 1.57
N ALA A 237 33.17 -6.87 0.31
CA ALA A 237 34.04 -7.24 -0.81
C ALA A 237 35.24 -6.27 -0.96
N PRO A 238 36.42 -6.75 -1.40
CA PRO A 238 37.56 -5.88 -1.69
C PRO A 238 37.18 -4.79 -2.70
N GLY A 239 37.50 -3.53 -2.38
CA GLY A 239 37.15 -2.37 -3.20
C GLY A 239 35.85 -1.66 -2.81
N VAL A 240 35.03 -2.23 -1.93
CA VAL A 240 33.87 -1.53 -1.33
C VAL A 240 34.33 -0.68 -0.15
N SER A 241 33.88 0.59 -0.08
CA SER A 241 34.19 1.46 1.06
C SER A 241 33.51 0.95 2.33
N SER A 242 34.27 0.27 3.18
CA SER A 242 33.80 -0.26 4.46
C SER A 242 33.54 0.81 5.53
N THR A 243 33.98 2.06 5.29
CA THR A 243 34.03 3.14 6.29
C THR A 243 33.42 4.43 5.74
N TRP A 244 32.73 5.20 6.59
CA TRP A 244 32.17 6.52 6.27
C TRP A 244 32.11 7.41 7.52
N GLN A 245 31.81 8.70 7.34
CA GLN A 245 31.78 9.69 8.43
C GLN A 245 30.54 10.57 8.38
N HIS A 246 30.13 11.04 9.56
CA HIS A 246 29.18 12.15 9.73
C HIS A 246 29.65 13.10 10.83
N THR A 247 29.44 14.40 10.65
CA THR A 247 29.69 15.37 11.71
C THR A 247 28.51 15.39 12.68
N ASN A 248 28.76 15.09 13.95
CA ASN A 248 27.77 15.13 15.02
C ASN A 248 27.31 16.59 15.25
N PRO A 249 26.00 16.93 15.10
CA PRO A 249 25.52 18.30 15.26
C PRO A 249 25.69 18.90 16.65
N ALA A 250 25.78 18.06 17.70
CA ALA A 250 25.94 18.50 19.08
C ALA A 250 27.41 18.76 19.44
N THR A 251 28.31 17.83 19.11
CA THR A 251 29.75 17.94 19.44
C THR A 251 30.58 18.66 18.38
N LYS A 252 30.04 18.81 17.16
CA LYS A 252 30.72 19.27 15.93
C LYS A 252 31.93 18.43 15.52
N LYS A 253 32.10 17.23 16.07
CA LYS A 253 33.18 16.30 15.72
C LYS A 253 32.77 15.34 14.59
N PRO A 254 33.69 14.94 13.70
CA PRO A 254 33.44 13.86 12.75
C PRO A 254 33.47 12.51 13.47
N GLU A 255 32.36 11.78 13.42
CA GLU A 255 32.23 10.42 13.94
C GLU A 255 32.36 9.43 12.78
N THR A 256 33.15 8.37 12.99
CA THR A 256 33.50 7.38 11.95
C THR A 256 32.77 6.07 12.17
N PHE A 257 32.06 5.62 11.14
CA PHE A 257 31.26 4.40 11.11
C PHE A 257 31.91 3.40 10.15
N SER A 258 31.83 2.10 10.46
CA SER A 258 32.42 1.09 9.58
C SER A 258 31.73 -0.27 9.68
N PHE A 259 32.05 -1.14 8.72
CA PHE A 259 31.80 -2.57 8.78
C PHE A 259 33.03 -3.30 9.29
N ALA A 260 32.86 -4.19 10.26
CA ALA A 260 33.93 -4.99 10.85
C ALA A 260 33.65 -6.50 10.70
N PRO A 261 34.68 -7.34 10.48
CA PRO A 261 34.53 -8.78 10.59
C PRO A 261 34.07 -9.18 11.99
N ALA A 262 33.14 -10.13 12.06
CA ALA A 262 32.49 -10.53 13.30
C ALA A 262 32.48 -12.05 13.46
N VAL A 263 32.52 -12.50 14.71
CA VAL A 263 32.26 -13.87 15.12
C VAL A 263 30.91 -13.89 15.83
N TYR A 264 30.06 -14.82 15.45
CA TYR A 264 28.74 -15.02 16.00
C TYR A 264 28.51 -16.50 16.27
N HIS A 265 28.07 -16.84 17.48
CA HIS A 265 27.80 -18.21 17.90
C HIS A 265 26.29 -18.50 17.88
N PRO A 266 25.77 -19.26 16.88
CA PRO A 266 24.34 -19.45 16.72
C PRO A 266 23.65 -20.13 17.91
N LEU A 267 24.34 -20.98 18.67
CA LEU A 267 23.74 -21.68 19.81
C LEU A 267 23.44 -20.75 20.99
N TYR A 268 24.26 -19.73 21.22
CA TYR A 268 24.14 -18.83 22.38
C TYR A 268 23.63 -17.44 22.03
N GLY A 269 23.64 -17.06 20.75
CA GLY A 269 23.29 -15.70 20.32
C GLY A 269 24.38 -14.66 20.58
N HIS A 270 25.59 -15.10 20.95
CA HIS A 270 26.74 -14.24 21.22
C HIS A 270 27.32 -13.68 19.92
N LEU A 271 27.59 -12.38 19.88
CA LEU A 271 28.20 -11.62 18.77
C LEU A 271 29.38 -10.82 19.32
N HIS A 272 30.56 -10.96 18.73
CA HIS A 272 31.71 -10.10 19.00
C HIS A 272 32.49 -9.74 17.72
N LYS A 273 33.31 -8.70 17.81
CA LYS A 273 34.24 -8.33 16.74
C LYS A 273 35.37 -9.35 16.67
N ALA A 274 35.64 -9.88 15.47
CA ALA A 274 36.64 -10.92 15.27
C ALA A 274 38.05 -10.44 15.69
N GLN A 275 38.71 -11.25 16.52
CA GLN A 275 40.07 -11.02 17.00
C GLN A 275 41.13 -11.64 16.07
N ALA A 276 42.39 -11.28 16.26
CA ALA A 276 43.50 -11.82 15.47
C ALA A 276 43.63 -13.35 15.69
N GLY A 277 43.50 -14.12 14.61
CA GLY A 277 43.53 -15.59 14.64
C GLY A 277 42.14 -16.25 14.65
N GLU A 278 41.06 -15.51 14.90
CA GLU A 278 39.71 -16.03 14.76
C GLU A 278 39.28 -16.05 13.28
N LYS A 279 38.49 -17.06 12.88
CA LYS A 279 37.83 -17.09 11.57
C LYS A 279 36.50 -16.33 11.64
N PRO A 280 36.32 -15.20 10.93
CA PRO A 280 35.05 -14.47 10.94
C PRO A 280 33.91 -15.34 10.42
N THR A 281 32.75 -15.25 11.09
CA THR A 281 31.51 -15.92 10.67
C THR A 281 30.62 -15.00 9.83
N GLY A 282 30.92 -13.70 9.80
CA GLY A 282 30.13 -12.69 9.09
C GLY A 282 30.67 -11.27 9.30
N THR A 283 29.79 -10.28 9.10
CA THR A 283 30.09 -8.85 9.27
C THR A 283 29.15 -8.22 10.30
N MET A 284 29.66 -7.33 11.15
CA MET A 284 28.86 -6.47 12.05
C MET A 284 29.00 -5.00 11.68
N TYR A 285 28.04 -4.20 12.15
CA TYR A 285 28.10 -2.74 12.06
C TYR A 285 28.87 -2.20 13.28
N GLN A 286 30.00 -1.54 13.02
CA GLN A 286 30.84 -0.91 14.03
C GLN A 286 30.54 0.60 14.10
N VAL A 287 30.07 1.04 15.26
CA VAL A 287 29.85 2.45 15.61
C VAL A 287 31.02 2.98 16.46
N PRO A 288 31.26 4.30 16.49
CA PRO A 288 32.22 4.88 17.42
C PRO A 288 31.69 4.81 18.86
N GLY A 289 32.58 4.49 19.80
CA GLY A 289 32.24 4.37 21.22
C GLY A 289 31.72 5.67 21.82
N LYS A 290 30.75 5.57 22.74
CA LYS A 290 30.10 6.69 23.46
C LYS A 290 29.21 7.62 22.60
N VAL A 291 28.74 7.16 21.43
CA VAL A 291 27.77 7.90 20.60
C VAL A 291 26.44 7.13 20.54
N ASP A 292 25.33 7.81 20.82
CA ASP A 292 23.98 7.24 20.68
C ASP A 292 23.49 7.36 19.22
N VAL A 293 23.56 6.24 18.50
CA VAL A 293 23.18 6.11 17.09
C VAL A 293 22.33 4.86 16.86
N PRO A 294 21.47 4.82 15.84
CA PRO A 294 20.71 3.64 15.45
C PRO A 294 21.56 2.38 15.23
N GLY A 295 21.02 1.20 15.57
CA GLY A 295 21.68 -0.09 15.45
C GLY A 295 21.72 -0.67 14.02
N LEU A 296 21.18 0.04 13.02
CA LEU A 296 21.22 -0.32 11.60
C LEU A 296 22.21 0.58 10.83
N PRO A 297 23.00 0.03 9.88
CA PRO A 297 23.82 0.84 8.98
C PRO A 297 22.95 1.58 7.94
N GLU A 298 23.44 2.73 7.47
CA GLU A 298 22.79 3.54 6.41
C GLU A 298 23.12 3.10 4.97
N ILE A 299 24.07 2.18 4.83
CA ILE A 299 24.58 1.62 3.58
C ILE A 299 24.34 0.11 3.59
N CYS A 300 23.95 -0.44 2.44
CA CYS A 300 23.92 -1.88 2.21
C CYS A 300 25.35 -2.36 1.83
N PRO A 301 26.01 -3.26 2.59
CA PRO A 301 27.35 -3.73 2.24
C PRO A 301 27.38 -4.61 0.98
N ALA A 302 26.25 -5.19 0.57
CA ALA A 302 26.16 -6.06 -0.61
C ALA A 302 26.01 -5.28 -1.93
N CYS A 303 25.11 -4.29 -1.98
CA CYS A 303 24.81 -3.51 -3.20
C CYS A 303 25.24 -2.04 -3.14
N GLN A 304 25.85 -1.60 -2.04
CA GLN A 304 26.33 -0.23 -1.81
C GLN A 304 25.23 0.87 -1.84
N SER A 305 23.95 0.50 -1.96
CA SER A 305 22.84 1.44 -1.82
C SER A 305 22.97 2.21 -0.51
N LYS A 306 22.93 3.54 -0.60
CA LYS A 306 23.07 4.48 0.51
C LYS A 306 21.84 5.37 0.56
N LYS A 307 21.31 5.64 1.76
CA LYS A 307 20.32 6.71 1.95
C LYS A 307 20.96 7.87 2.73
N SER A 308 20.55 9.10 2.44
CA SER A 308 21.14 10.30 3.05
C SER A 308 20.59 10.56 4.47
N GLN A 309 21.49 10.86 5.41
CA GLN A 309 21.13 11.29 6.77
C GLN A 309 21.04 12.82 6.92
N ASN A 310 21.42 13.61 5.90
CA ASN A 310 21.67 15.06 6.04
C ASN A 310 20.49 15.84 6.64
N ARG A 311 19.24 15.44 6.33
CA ARG A 311 18.01 16.06 6.86
C ARG A 311 17.60 15.58 8.26
N ILE A 312 18.21 14.50 8.76
CA ILE A 312 17.86 13.84 10.02
C ILE A 312 19.07 13.63 10.96
N LEU A 313 20.22 14.28 10.73
CA LEU A 313 21.43 14.09 11.54
C LEU A 313 21.17 14.24 13.05
N LYS A 314 20.29 15.16 13.47
CA LYS A 314 19.91 15.30 14.89
C LYS A 314 19.24 14.05 15.48
N ALA A 315 18.39 13.37 14.71
CA ALA A 315 17.72 12.13 15.12
C ALA A 315 18.64 10.91 15.00
N PHE A 316 19.55 10.93 14.02
CA PHE A 316 20.59 9.90 13.86
C PHE A 316 21.60 9.92 15.02
N PHE A 317 22.02 11.10 15.49
CA PHE A 317 22.91 11.25 16.65
C PHE A 317 22.17 11.29 18.01
N SER A 318 20.92 10.81 18.05
CA SER A 318 20.14 10.64 19.28
C SER A 318 19.52 9.23 19.37
N GLY A 319 20.14 8.24 18.71
CA GLY A 319 19.65 6.86 18.65
C GLY A 319 18.33 6.63 17.90
N SER A 320 17.58 7.68 17.58
CA SER A 320 16.13 7.61 17.37
C SER A 320 15.70 7.29 15.95
N ARG A 321 16.53 7.58 14.93
CA ARG A 321 16.19 7.26 13.53
C ARG A 321 17.38 7.25 12.58
N VAL A 322 17.48 6.20 11.76
CA VAL A 322 18.32 6.15 10.55
C VAL A 322 17.45 6.02 9.30
N ASN A 323 17.88 6.64 8.21
CA ASN A 323 17.41 6.28 6.87
C ASN A 323 18.30 5.13 6.35
N SER A 324 17.79 3.91 6.31
CA SER A 324 18.54 2.74 5.83
C SER A 324 17.88 2.11 4.59
N PRO A 325 18.65 1.52 3.65
CA PRO A 325 18.11 0.59 2.67
C PRO A 325 17.71 -0.76 3.31
N ILE A 326 18.22 -1.06 4.51
CA ILE A 326 17.92 -2.28 5.26
C ILE A 326 16.66 -2.06 6.08
N ARG A 327 15.74 -3.03 6.04
CA ARG A 327 14.43 -2.97 6.70
C ARG A 327 14.09 -4.30 7.37
N GLY A 328 13.29 -4.23 8.42
CA GLY A 328 12.58 -5.41 8.93
C GLY A 328 11.38 -5.76 8.05
N LEU A 329 10.88 -6.98 8.19
CA LEU A 329 9.70 -7.48 7.48
C LEU A 329 8.36 -7.07 8.13
N ARG A 330 8.38 -6.11 9.06
CA ARG A 330 7.19 -5.50 9.67
C ARG A 330 6.45 -4.63 8.65
N THR A 331 5.14 -4.81 8.50
CA THR A 331 4.34 -3.89 7.70
C THR A 331 4.02 -2.62 8.50
N GLY A 332 3.96 -1.46 7.83
CA GLY A 332 3.52 -0.21 8.47
C GLY A 332 2.03 -0.24 8.78
N LEU A 333 1.59 0.47 9.84
CA LEU A 333 0.17 0.54 10.21
C LEU A 333 -0.67 1.11 9.06
N ASN A 334 -0.27 2.26 8.52
CA ASN A 334 -0.99 2.95 7.45
C ASN A 334 -1.14 2.08 6.18
N VAL A 335 -0.14 1.27 5.84
CA VAL A 335 -0.21 0.33 4.69
C VAL A 335 -1.16 -0.83 5.00
N THR A 336 -1.17 -1.32 6.24
CA THR A 336 -2.08 -2.40 6.67
C THR A 336 -3.53 -1.91 6.68
N THR A 337 -3.78 -0.71 7.24
CA THR A 337 -5.08 -0.04 7.23
C THR A 337 -5.55 0.25 5.81
N GLN A 338 -4.66 0.70 4.91
CA GLN A 338 -4.98 0.90 3.50
C GLN A 338 -5.46 -0.39 2.84
N VAL A 339 -4.70 -1.49 2.93
CA VAL A 339 -5.09 -2.75 2.27
C VAL A 339 -6.44 -3.25 2.77
N ILE A 340 -6.76 -3.08 4.06
CA ILE A 340 -8.08 -3.38 4.61
C ILE A 340 -9.14 -2.43 4.01
N ALA A 341 -8.88 -1.12 3.98
CA ALA A 341 -9.79 -0.10 3.48
C ALA A 341 -10.14 -0.31 2.00
N ASP A 342 -9.13 -0.49 1.15
CA ASP A 342 -9.27 -0.74 -0.29
C ASP A 342 -10.10 -2.01 -0.53
N ARG A 343 -9.77 -3.12 0.15
CA ARG A 343 -10.46 -4.40 -0.04
C ARG A 343 -11.86 -4.41 0.54
N ALA A 344 -12.10 -3.82 1.71
CA ALA A 344 -13.43 -3.69 2.28
C ALA A 344 -14.32 -2.79 1.40
N THR A 345 -13.82 -1.63 0.97
CA THR A 345 -14.57 -0.70 0.12
C THR A 345 -14.90 -1.31 -1.24
N SER A 346 -13.94 -2.02 -1.85
CA SER A 346 -14.14 -2.72 -3.12
C SER A 346 -15.06 -3.94 -3.02
N SER A 347 -15.18 -4.59 -1.85
CA SER A 347 -16.03 -5.78 -1.68
C SER A 347 -17.45 -5.46 -1.17
N LEU A 348 -17.62 -4.32 -0.49
CA LEU A 348 -18.90 -3.87 0.07
C LEU A 348 -19.56 -2.78 -0.78
N GLY A 349 -18.82 -2.16 -1.70
CA GLY A 349 -19.36 -1.20 -2.65
C GLY A 349 -20.11 -1.86 -3.80
N SER A 350 -20.92 -1.08 -4.50
CA SER A 350 -21.44 -1.43 -5.83
C SER A 350 -20.71 -0.63 -6.91
N GLU A 351 -20.90 -1.01 -8.18
CA GLU A 351 -20.39 -0.26 -9.35
C GLU A 351 -20.76 1.24 -9.32
N THR A 352 -21.88 1.57 -8.68
CA THR A 352 -22.46 2.92 -8.60
C THR A 352 -22.23 3.63 -7.27
N ARG A 353 -21.75 2.94 -6.23
CA ARG A 353 -21.62 3.49 -4.87
C ARG A 353 -20.49 2.81 -4.08
N ALA A 354 -19.45 3.57 -3.75
CA ALA A 354 -18.44 3.15 -2.79
C ALA A 354 -19.07 2.90 -1.40
N ALA A 355 -18.63 1.86 -0.71
CA ALA A 355 -19.05 1.62 0.68
C ALA A 355 -18.47 2.70 1.61
N PRO A 356 -19.26 3.29 2.52
CA PRO A 356 -18.75 4.24 3.49
C PRO A 356 -17.88 3.53 4.53
N MET A 357 -16.67 4.04 4.74
CA MET A 357 -15.75 3.57 5.78
C MET A 357 -15.43 4.71 6.74
N ILE A 358 -15.37 4.40 8.04
CA ILE A 358 -14.86 5.31 9.07
C ILE A 358 -13.74 4.58 9.81
N ALA A 359 -12.55 5.19 9.79
CA ALA A 359 -11.40 4.74 10.56
C ALA A 359 -11.30 5.54 11.86
N PHE A 360 -10.87 4.88 12.94
CA PHE A 360 -10.65 5.51 14.24
C PHE A 360 -9.36 4.99 14.86
N THR A 361 -8.66 5.88 15.56
CA THR A 361 -7.54 5.60 16.47
C THR A 361 -7.88 6.22 17.83
N ASP A 362 -7.21 5.76 18.89
CA ASP A 362 -7.34 6.29 20.24
C ASP A 362 -6.51 7.58 20.46
N SER A 363 -5.44 7.77 19.68
CA SER A 363 -4.66 9.01 19.59
C SER A 363 -5.17 9.94 18.47
N ARG A 364 -5.14 11.26 18.71
CA ARG A 364 -5.48 12.30 17.71
C ARG A 364 -4.43 12.44 16.63
N ASP A 365 -3.16 12.28 16.99
CA ASP A 365 -2.04 12.48 16.07
C ASP A 365 -1.95 11.25 15.14
N ASP A 366 -2.14 10.05 15.68
CA ASP A 366 -2.26 8.80 14.92
C ASP A 366 -3.46 8.84 13.95
N ALA A 367 -4.57 9.52 14.31
CA ALA A 367 -5.72 9.67 13.41
C ALA A 367 -5.36 10.51 12.18
N ALA A 368 -4.60 11.58 12.39
CA ALA A 368 -4.11 12.45 11.33
C ALA A 368 -3.08 11.71 10.45
N ASP A 369 -2.14 10.98 11.06
CA ASP A 369 -1.13 10.19 10.35
C ASP A 369 -1.74 9.04 9.55
N VAL A 370 -2.78 8.37 10.06
CA VAL A 370 -3.52 7.34 9.33
C VAL A 370 -4.23 7.94 8.12
N ALA A 371 -4.92 9.08 8.26
CA ALA A 371 -5.62 9.72 7.14
C ALA A 371 -4.67 10.27 6.08
N ALA A 372 -3.66 11.04 6.47
CA ALA A 372 -2.65 11.56 5.54
C ALA A 372 -1.85 10.43 4.88
N GLY A 373 -1.56 9.36 5.63
CA GLY A 373 -0.92 8.16 5.10
C GLY A 373 -1.79 7.40 4.10
N LEU A 374 -3.10 7.32 4.35
CA LEU A 374 -4.06 6.67 3.47
C LEU A 374 -4.21 7.43 2.14
N GLU A 375 -4.46 8.75 2.20
CA GLU A 375 -4.54 9.62 1.03
C GLU A 375 -3.26 9.58 0.19
N LEU A 376 -2.09 9.74 0.83
CA LEU A 376 -0.79 9.69 0.14
C LEU A 376 -0.54 8.33 -0.52
N ASN A 377 -0.92 7.23 0.11
CA ASN A 377 -0.71 5.90 -0.46
C ASN A 377 -1.75 5.55 -1.53
N HIS A 378 -2.99 6.04 -1.43
CA HIS A 378 -3.97 5.98 -2.52
C HIS A 378 -3.46 6.73 -3.74
N PHE A 379 -3.04 7.98 -3.58
CA PHE A 379 -2.46 8.78 -4.66
C PHE A 379 -1.25 8.09 -5.31
N ARG A 380 -0.30 7.57 -4.51
CA ARG A 380 0.83 6.77 -5.03
C ARG A 380 0.40 5.51 -5.76
N SER A 381 -0.69 4.87 -5.33
CA SER A 381 -1.21 3.66 -5.96
C SER A 381 -1.95 3.99 -7.27
N LEU A 382 -2.65 5.11 -7.33
CA LEU A 382 -3.22 5.67 -8.55
C LEU A 382 -2.13 6.03 -9.55
N VAL A 383 -1.12 6.81 -9.17
CA VAL A 383 0.01 7.16 -10.04
C VAL A 383 0.69 5.91 -10.61
N ARG A 384 0.89 4.85 -9.82
CA ARG A 384 1.40 3.56 -10.33
C ARG A 384 0.45 2.93 -11.35
N GLN A 385 -0.86 2.87 -11.06
CA GLN A 385 -1.86 2.32 -11.99
C GLN A 385 -1.90 3.10 -13.30
N LEU A 386 -1.82 4.44 -13.26
CA LEU A 386 -1.77 5.29 -14.44
C LEU A 386 -0.46 5.13 -15.23
N VAL A 387 0.68 5.03 -14.56
CA VAL A 387 1.96 4.69 -15.20
C VAL A 387 1.88 3.32 -15.88
N PHE A 388 1.31 2.29 -15.23
CA PHE A 388 1.09 0.99 -15.86
C PHE A 388 0.06 1.03 -17.00
N ALA A 389 -0.98 1.87 -16.92
CA ALA A 389 -1.96 2.03 -17.98
C ALA A 389 -1.37 2.74 -19.22
N GLU A 390 -0.49 3.71 -19.01
CA GLU A 390 0.20 4.47 -20.05
C GLU A 390 1.39 3.70 -20.66
N LEU A 391 2.03 2.82 -19.88
CA LEU A 391 3.08 1.88 -20.34
C LEU A 391 2.54 0.62 -21.03
N ARG A 392 1.24 0.30 -20.88
CA ARG A 392 0.65 -0.79 -21.67
C ARG A 392 0.73 -0.41 -23.16
N PRO A 393 1.21 -1.30 -24.03
CA PRO A 393 1.23 -1.05 -25.46
C PRO A 393 -0.17 -0.63 -25.93
N ARG A 394 -0.30 0.62 -26.37
CA ARG A 394 -1.48 1.05 -27.12
C ARG A 394 -1.32 0.53 -28.55
N GLU A 395 -1.69 -0.73 -28.78
CA GLU A 395 -2.25 -1.08 -30.09
C GLU A 395 -3.51 -0.24 -30.27
N LYS A 396 -3.36 0.98 -30.80
CA LYS A 396 -4.49 1.84 -31.12
C LYS A 396 -5.36 1.17 -32.18
N PHE A 397 -4.70 0.48 -33.12
CA PHE A 397 -5.25 -0.25 -34.25
C PHE A 397 -4.13 -1.11 -34.87
N THR A 398 -4.49 -2.17 -35.58
CA THR A 398 -3.59 -3.05 -36.34
C THR A 398 -3.26 -2.47 -37.73
N ILE A 399 -2.28 -3.04 -38.44
CA ILE A 399 -2.08 -2.67 -39.86
C ILE A 399 -3.36 -2.96 -40.67
N GLY A 400 -4.06 -4.06 -40.39
CA GLY A 400 -5.32 -4.41 -41.06
C GLY A 400 -6.42 -3.36 -40.88
N ASP A 401 -6.54 -2.79 -39.68
CA ASP A 401 -7.47 -1.69 -39.41
C ASP A 401 -7.07 -0.41 -40.18
N ALA A 402 -5.77 -0.08 -40.23
CA ALA A 402 -5.26 1.08 -40.99
C ALA A 402 -5.48 0.91 -42.51
N THR A 403 -5.28 -0.31 -43.00
CA THR A 403 -5.56 -0.76 -44.37
C THR A 403 -7.05 -0.62 -44.70
N SER A 404 -7.96 -1.07 -43.83
CA SER A 404 -9.41 -0.94 -44.05
C SER A 404 -9.89 0.52 -44.04
N VAL A 405 -9.34 1.37 -43.16
CA VAL A 405 -9.62 2.82 -43.17
C VAL A 405 -9.11 3.49 -44.45
N ALA A 406 -7.95 3.08 -44.98
CA ALA A 406 -7.44 3.58 -46.26
C ALA A 406 -8.34 3.22 -47.45
N GLU A 407 -8.94 2.02 -47.46
CA GLU A 407 -9.95 1.61 -48.45
C GLU A 407 -11.22 2.47 -48.34
N LYS A 408 -11.79 2.59 -47.14
CA LYS A 408 -13.00 3.39 -46.91
C LYS A 408 -12.86 4.85 -47.35
N VAL A 409 -11.72 5.48 -47.05
CA VAL A 409 -11.44 6.87 -47.46
C VAL A 409 -11.28 6.98 -48.98
N GLN A 410 -10.74 5.97 -49.65
CA GLN A 410 -10.58 5.96 -51.10
C GLN A 410 -11.92 5.72 -51.84
N ASP A 411 -12.83 4.99 -51.21
CA ASP A 411 -14.20 4.71 -51.69
C ASP A 411 -15.24 5.78 -51.26
N ASP A 412 -14.81 6.88 -50.64
CA ASP A 412 -15.65 7.99 -50.14
C ASP A 412 -16.76 7.54 -49.17
N GLN A 413 -16.46 6.56 -48.32
CA GLN A 413 -17.38 6.02 -47.30
C GLN A 413 -17.28 6.78 -45.97
N ASP A 414 -18.42 6.97 -45.30
CA ASP A 414 -18.48 7.52 -43.95
C ASP A 414 -17.64 6.68 -42.96
N LEU A 415 -16.73 7.34 -42.23
CA LEU A 415 -15.93 6.75 -41.17
C LEU A 415 -16.65 6.85 -39.82
N ASP A 416 -16.54 5.80 -39.00
CA ASP A 416 -16.99 5.90 -37.61
C ASP A 416 -16.03 6.73 -36.73
N GLU A 417 -16.41 6.96 -35.46
CA GLU A 417 -15.64 7.77 -34.51
C GLU A 417 -14.21 7.23 -34.26
N ARG A 418 -14.02 5.90 -34.32
CA ARG A 418 -12.72 5.24 -34.17
C ARG A 418 -11.92 5.29 -35.47
N GLU A 419 -12.57 5.03 -36.59
CA GLU A 419 -11.97 5.09 -37.93
C GLU A 419 -11.46 6.50 -38.26
N THR A 420 -12.17 7.54 -37.80
CA THR A 420 -11.74 8.94 -37.88
C THR A 420 -10.46 9.19 -37.07
N GLU A 421 -10.34 8.62 -35.86
CA GLU A 421 -9.10 8.71 -35.05
C GLU A 421 -7.92 7.97 -35.69
N ILE A 422 -8.19 6.86 -36.40
CA ILE A 422 -7.20 6.11 -37.19
C ILE A 422 -6.74 6.94 -38.39
N ALA A 423 -7.66 7.47 -39.20
CA ALA A 423 -7.35 8.32 -40.36
C ALA A 423 -6.51 9.55 -39.97
N ALA A 424 -6.89 10.24 -38.88
CA ALA A 424 -6.12 11.35 -38.34
C ALA A 424 -4.71 10.93 -37.89
N SER A 425 -4.56 9.73 -37.30
CA SER A 425 -3.27 9.17 -36.92
C SER A 425 -2.38 8.88 -38.14
N ILE A 426 -2.94 8.29 -39.21
CA ILE A 426 -2.21 8.01 -40.47
C ILE A 426 -1.76 9.32 -41.13
N ALA A 427 -2.67 10.30 -41.28
CA ALA A 427 -2.38 11.60 -41.88
C ALA A 427 -1.31 12.39 -41.10
N SER A 428 -1.22 12.21 -39.78
CA SER A 428 -0.21 12.85 -38.93
C SER A 428 1.22 12.30 -39.12
N PHE A 429 1.36 11.08 -39.64
CA PHE A 429 2.66 10.42 -39.82
C PHE A 429 3.32 10.79 -41.15
N SER A 430 2.57 10.73 -42.25
CA SER A 430 3.00 11.22 -43.57
C SER A 430 1.78 11.42 -44.49
N PRO A 431 1.72 12.51 -45.28
CA PRO A 431 0.65 12.71 -46.27
C PRO A 431 0.51 11.56 -47.26
N ASP A 432 1.62 10.91 -47.63
CA ASP A 432 1.64 9.83 -48.61
C ASP A 432 1.25 8.46 -48.04
N LEU A 433 1.17 8.32 -46.71
CA LEU A 433 0.95 7.02 -46.06
C LEU A 433 -0.46 6.46 -46.32
N MET A 434 -1.49 7.31 -46.41
CA MET A 434 -2.86 6.87 -46.77
C MET A 434 -2.87 6.16 -48.13
N ASN A 435 -2.20 6.75 -49.14
CA ASN A 435 -2.08 6.18 -50.48
C ASN A 435 -1.17 4.94 -50.48
N ALA A 436 -0.09 4.93 -49.70
CA ALA A 436 0.77 3.76 -49.56
C ALA A 436 0.04 2.55 -48.94
N LEU A 437 -0.80 2.78 -47.93
CA LEU A 437 -1.67 1.77 -47.32
C LEU A 437 -2.71 1.25 -48.31
N PHE A 438 -3.42 2.14 -49.03
CA PHE A 438 -4.38 1.75 -50.07
C PHE A 438 -3.72 0.91 -51.18
N MET A 439 -2.58 1.36 -51.71
CA MET A 439 -1.84 0.65 -52.76
C MET A 439 -1.33 -0.72 -52.29
N ALA A 440 -1.12 -0.91 -50.97
CA ALA A 440 -0.76 -2.20 -50.40
C ALA A 440 -1.94 -3.18 -50.37
N THR A 441 -3.18 -2.71 -50.16
CA THR A 441 -4.37 -3.59 -50.15
C THR A 441 -4.65 -4.19 -51.52
N ILE A 442 -4.59 -3.36 -52.57
CA ILE A 442 -4.78 -3.78 -53.96
C ILE A 442 -3.55 -4.49 -54.57
N GLY A 443 -2.51 -4.77 -53.76
CA GLY A 443 -1.30 -5.50 -54.17
C GLY A 443 -0.41 -4.76 -55.18
N ARG A 444 -0.52 -3.43 -55.30
CA ARG A 444 0.20 -2.61 -56.30
C ARG A 444 1.20 -1.61 -55.70
N ALA A 445 1.45 -1.68 -54.39
CA ALA A 445 2.43 -0.83 -53.71
C ALA A 445 3.83 -0.93 -54.33
N LYS A 446 4.40 0.22 -54.68
CA LYS A 446 5.81 0.35 -55.07
C LYS A 446 6.72 0.07 -53.87
N GLU A 447 7.97 -0.26 -54.12
CA GLU A 447 8.92 -0.58 -53.05
C GLU A 447 9.09 0.57 -52.03
N SER A 448 9.08 1.83 -52.50
CA SER A 448 9.09 3.01 -51.62
C SER A 448 7.84 3.13 -50.73
N GLN A 449 6.69 2.63 -51.20
CA GLN A 449 5.43 2.62 -50.44
C GLN A 449 5.41 1.47 -49.43
N LYS A 450 5.94 0.29 -49.79
CA LYS A 450 6.11 -0.83 -48.85
C LYS A 450 7.02 -0.44 -47.70
N ASN A 451 8.18 0.15 -48.00
CA ASN A 451 9.12 0.64 -46.97
C ASN A 451 8.47 1.67 -46.04
N LEU A 452 7.60 2.55 -46.55
CA LEU A 452 6.86 3.51 -45.74
C LEU A 452 5.83 2.84 -44.81
N VAL A 453 5.15 1.79 -45.28
CA VAL A 453 4.22 0.99 -44.47
C VAL A 453 4.97 0.14 -43.42
N GLU A 454 6.14 -0.42 -43.76
CA GLU A 454 7.00 -1.13 -42.81
C GLU A 454 7.61 -0.19 -41.76
N GLU A 455 8.03 1.02 -42.15
CA GLU A 455 8.50 2.05 -41.21
C GLU A 455 7.36 2.50 -40.28
N PHE A 456 6.16 2.70 -40.81
CA PHE A 456 4.97 3.00 -40.03
C PHE A 456 4.61 1.87 -39.05
N ALA A 457 4.69 0.61 -39.48
CA ALA A 457 4.48 -0.55 -38.62
C ALA A 457 5.56 -0.61 -37.50
N GLY A 458 6.83 -0.49 -37.86
CA GLY A 458 7.94 -0.51 -36.90
C GLY A 458 7.88 0.61 -35.86
N LYS A 459 7.39 1.80 -36.23
CA LYS A 459 7.23 2.94 -35.31
C LYS A 459 5.94 2.89 -34.50
N THR A 460 4.80 2.55 -35.13
CA THR A 460 3.47 2.63 -34.50
C THR A 460 3.09 1.37 -33.72
N LEU A 461 3.56 0.19 -34.16
CA LEU A 461 3.35 -1.10 -33.48
C LEU A 461 4.61 -1.59 -32.75
N GLY A 462 5.81 -1.25 -33.27
CA GLY A 462 7.09 -1.74 -32.74
C GLY A 462 7.74 -0.88 -31.65
N SER A 463 7.31 0.37 -31.40
CA SER A 463 7.90 1.19 -30.33
C SER A 463 7.32 0.86 -28.95
N SER A 464 7.87 -0.18 -28.32
CA SER A 464 7.62 -0.52 -26.90
C SER A 464 8.19 0.52 -25.91
N ALA A 465 8.71 1.65 -26.40
CA ALA A 465 9.40 2.68 -25.65
C ALA A 465 8.66 4.02 -25.78
N ILE A 466 7.87 4.35 -24.76
CA ILE A 466 7.31 5.70 -24.60
C ILE A 466 8.41 6.67 -24.14
N SER A 467 8.43 7.88 -24.68
CA SER A 467 9.35 8.91 -24.16
C SER A 467 8.92 9.38 -22.78
N TRP A 468 9.87 9.81 -21.94
CA TRP A 468 9.58 10.28 -20.59
C TRP A 468 8.58 11.44 -20.55
N SER A 469 8.68 12.39 -21.49
CA SER A 469 7.74 13.50 -21.62
C SER A 469 6.33 13.01 -21.95
N GLN A 470 6.18 12.09 -22.91
CA GLN A 470 4.88 11.49 -23.24
C GLN A 470 4.27 10.75 -22.05
N LEU A 471 5.06 9.93 -21.32
CA LEU A 471 4.60 9.21 -20.13
C LEU A 471 4.09 10.17 -19.05
N VAL A 472 4.85 11.22 -18.74
CA VAL A 472 4.45 12.24 -17.74
C VAL A 472 3.20 13.00 -18.20
N SER A 473 3.12 13.40 -19.46
CA SER A 473 1.95 14.10 -20.02
C SER A 473 0.70 13.23 -20.04
N GLY A 474 0.80 11.96 -20.42
CA GLY A 474 -0.31 11.01 -20.40
C GLY A 474 -0.83 10.78 -18.98
N VAL A 475 0.06 10.49 -18.02
CA VAL A 475 -0.31 10.34 -16.60
C VAL A 475 -0.95 11.62 -16.04
N LEU A 476 -0.47 12.81 -16.44
CA LEU A 476 -1.09 14.08 -16.04
C LEU A 476 -2.50 14.24 -16.59
N ALA A 477 -2.73 13.88 -17.85
CA ALA A 477 -4.05 13.92 -18.48
C ALA A 477 -5.04 12.99 -17.77
N TRP A 478 -4.64 11.75 -17.47
CA TRP A 478 -5.44 10.80 -16.68
C TRP A 478 -5.79 11.32 -15.28
N LEU A 479 -4.85 11.98 -14.59
CA LEU A 479 -5.13 12.59 -13.27
C LEU A 479 -6.20 13.69 -13.37
N LEU A 480 -6.13 14.53 -14.40
CA LEU A 480 -7.11 15.59 -14.64
C LEU A 480 -8.49 15.02 -15.01
N GLU A 481 -8.56 13.97 -15.82
CA GLU A 481 -9.80 13.28 -16.19
C GLU A 481 -10.49 12.63 -14.97
N LEU A 482 -9.71 12.03 -14.07
CA LEU A 482 -10.20 11.48 -12.81
C LEU A 482 -10.55 12.55 -11.76
N GLY A 483 -10.36 13.83 -12.06
CA GLY A 483 -10.65 14.96 -11.17
C GLY A 483 -9.64 15.16 -10.03
N GLU A 484 -8.48 14.50 -10.10
CA GLU A 484 -7.42 14.64 -9.12
C GLU A 484 -6.71 15.99 -9.29
N LYS A 485 -6.56 16.72 -8.18
CA LYS A 485 -5.96 18.05 -8.20
C LYS A 485 -4.44 17.94 -8.28
N THR A 486 -3.91 18.00 -9.50
CA THR A 486 -2.48 18.21 -9.74
C THR A 486 -2.08 19.58 -9.19
N MET A 487 -1.57 19.62 -7.95
CA MET A 487 -1.30 20.87 -7.22
C MET A 487 -0.08 21.59 -7.81
N HIS A 488 -0.29 22.35 -8.89
CA HIS A 488 0.68 23.35 -9.32
C HIS A 488 0.79 24.42 -8.23
N ARG A 489 1.93 24.47 -7.56
CA ARG A 489 2.22 25.49 -6.54
C ARG A 489 2.19 26.85 -7.23
N ARG A 490 1.14 27.65 -6.97
CA ARG A 490 1.05 29.04 -7.47
C ARG A 490 2.25 29.85 -6.98
N THR A 491 3.30 29.92 -7.80
CA THR A 491 4.27 31.02 -7.73
C THR A 491 3.54 32.26 -8.24
N ASN A 492 3.46 33.27 -7.38
CA ASN A 492 2.52 34.37 -7.52
C ASN A 492 3.03 35.45 -8.51
N THR A 493 3.09 35.12 -9.79
CA THR A 493 3.40 36.06 -10.88
C THR A 493 2.56 35.74 -12.12
N SER A 494 1.70 36.68 -12.50
CA SER A 494 0.97 36.66 -13.77
C SER A 494 1.91 36.99 -14.94
N ALA A 495 2.29 35.98 -15.73
CA ALA A 495 2.99 36.14 -17.00
C ALA A 495 2.51 35.08 -18.01
N CYS A 496 2.74 35.33 -19.29
CA CYS A 496 2.09 34.67 -20.42
C CYS A 496 2.39 33.16 -20.57
N TRP A 497 1.48 32.46 -21.25
CA TRP A 497 1.67 31.09 -21.74
C TRP A 497 2.70 31.05 -22.88
N SER A 498 3.97 30.78 -22.55
CA SER A 498 4.96 30.06 -23.39
C SER A 498 6.31 30.05 -22.67
N GLU A 499 7.14 29.04 -22.95
CA GLU A 499 8.57 28.97 -22.58
C GLU A 499 8.95 29.20 -21.10
N LYS A 500 8.90 28.12 -20.30
CA LYS A 500 10.04 27.62 -19.47
C LYS A 500 9.62 26.44 -18.58
N TYR A 501 9.88 25.23 -19.06
CA TYR A 501 9.86 24.02 -18.23
C TYR A 501 11.29 23.49 -18.06
N ALA A 502 11.96 23.89 -16.98
CA ALA A 502 13.21 23.28 -16.55
C ALA A 502 12.92 22.09 -15.63
N LEU A 503 13.47 20.93 -15.99
CA LEU A 503 13.34 19.68 -15.24
C LEU A 503 14.18 19.72 -13.95
N SER A 504 13.56 20.07 -12.81
CA SER A 504 14.13 19.82 -11.48
C SER A 504 13.02 19.59 -10.44
N GLU A 505 13.35 18.84 -9.38
CA GLU A 505 12.47 18.50 -8.25
C GLU A 505 11.39 17.41 -8.42
N TRP A 506 11.52 16.53 -9.42
CA TRP A 506 11.07 15.14 -9.19
C TRP A 506 12.14 14.42 -8.37
N THR A 507 11.78 13.95 -7.17
CA THR A 507 12.72 13.22 -6.31
C THR A 507 12.90 11.78 -6.81
N TRP A 508 14.11 11.49 -7.28
CA TRP A 508 14.56 10.22 -7.87
C TRP A 508 14.22 8.96 -7.04
N SER A 509 14.02 9.10 -5.73
CA SER A 509 13.65 8.00 -4.82
C SER A 509 12.30 7.34 -5.13
N THR A 510 11.38 8.02 -5.81
CA THR A 510 10.05 7.44 -6.11
C THR A 510 10.07 6.55 -7.36
N PHE A 511 11.01 6.78 -8.29
CA PHE A 511 11.07 6.09 -9.58
C PHE A 511 11.95 4.84 -9.60
N TRP A 512 13.02 4.80 -8.80
CA TRP A 512 13.94 3.65 -8.78
C TRP A 512 13.28 2.32 -8.38
N SER A 513 12.17 2.36 -7.62
CA SER A 513 11.40 1.15 -7.25
C SER A 513 10.59 0.53 -8.39
N VAL A 514 10.53 1.15 -9.58
CA VAL A 514 9.77 0.65 -10.74
C VAL A 514 10.69 0.10 -11.83
N ALA A 515 11.90 0.66 -11.98
CA ALA A 515 12.82 0.33 -13.09
C ALA A 515 13.57 -1.01 -12.94
N LEU A 516 13.68 -1.57 -11.72
CA LEU A 516 14.55 -2.73 -11.44
C LEU A 516 13.99 -4.11 -11.86
N PHE A 517 12.83 -4.18 -12.52
CA PHE A 517 12.23 -5.46 -12.95
C PHE A 517 12.65 -5.94 -14.35
N HIS A 518 13.46 -5.17 -15.09
CA HIS A 518 14.02 -5.55 -16.39
C HIS A 518 15.46 -5.04 -16.54
N SER A 519 16.46 -5.88 -16.23
CA SER A 519 17.82 -5.81 -16.80
C SER A 519 18.69 -6.98 -16.29
N THR A 520 18.67 -8.09 -17.02
CA THR A 520 19.81 -9.02 -17.09
C THR A 520 20.43 -8.89 -18.47
N LEU A 521 21.54 -8.16 -18.58
CA LEU A 521 22.67 -8.28 -19.55
C LEU A 521 23.61 -7.06 -19.37
N PRO A 522 24.93 -7.17 -19.69
CA PRO A 522 25.95 -6.22 -19.25
C PRO A 522 26.40 -5.18 -20.29
N ASP A 523 27.27 -4.28 -19.82
CA ASP A 523 28.20 -3.37 -20.54
C ASP A 523 27.64 -2.17 -21.32
N LEU A 524 27.93 -0.96 -20.80
CA LEU A 524 28.27 0.23 -21.59
C LEU A 524 28.89 1.34 -20.69
N GLU A 525 29.92 2.01 -21.20
CA GLU A 525 30.78 2.95 -20.45
C GLU A 525 30.14 4.33 -20.21
N TYR A 526 30.50 4.97 -19.08
CA TYR A 526 30.12 6.36 -18.77
C TYR A 526 31.10 7.38 -19.37
N ARG A 527 30.57 8.45 -19.98
CA ARG A 527 31.31 9.72 -20.19
C ARG A 527 30.54 10.91 -19.61
N THR A 528 31.28 11.81 -18.96
CA THR A 528 30.80 12.98 -18.23
C THR A 528 30.96 14.27 -19.03
N CYS A 529 30.01 15.21 -18.93
CA CYS A 529 30.17 16.59 -19.41
C CYS A 529 29.88 17.63 -18.32
N THR A 530 30.73 18.65 -18.23
CA THR A 530 30.69 19.78 -17.30
C THR A 530 29.96 21.00 -17.89
N TRP A 531 29.41 21.88 -17.03
CA TRP A 531 28.72 23.12 -17.43
C TRP A 531 29.45 24.38 -16.95
N SER A 532 29.31 25.47 -17.70
CA SER A 532 29.82 26.82 -17.36
C SER A 532 28.68 27.86 -17.35
N SER A 533 28.79 28.83 -16.45
CA SER A 533 27.73 29.78 -16.06
C SER A 533 27.59 31.01 -16.96
N PHE A 534 26.39 31.60 -17.01
CA PHE A 534 26.19 33.01 -17.40
C PHE A 534 25.03 33.66 -16.62
N THR A 535 25.15 34.96 -16.37
CA THR A 535 24.23 35.82 -15.57
C THR A 535 23.83 37.06 -16.35
N LEU A 536 22.64 37.64 -16.12
CA LEU A 536 22.36 39.07 -16.35
C LEU A 536 21.05 39.54 -15.67
N THR A 537 20.88 40.86 -15.58
CA THR A 537 20.03 41.63 -14.63
C THR A 537 18.71 42.18 -15.21
N PRO A 538 17.76 42.67 -14.37
CA PRO A 538 16.38 43.01 -14.79
C PRO A 538 16.11 44.52 -14.99
N LEU A 539 14.99 44.84 -15.66
CA LEU A 539 14.37 46.18 -15.72
C LEU A 539 12.83 46.10 -15.60
N SER A 540 12.16 47.25 -15.52
CA SER A 540 10.99 47.47 -14.63
C SER A 540 9.63 47.72 -15.29
N SER A 541 8.58 47.57 -14.45
CA SER A 541 7.27 48.24 -14.42
C SER A 541 6.23 48.04 -15.54
N TRP A 542 4.96 47.81 -15.17
CA TRP A 542 3.79 48.72 -15.34
C TRP A 542 2.50 48.06 -14.78
N SER A 543 1.37 48.80 -14.75
CA SER A 543 0.24 48.60 -13.82
C SER A 543 -1.00 47.85 -14.36
N LEU A 544 -1.87 47.44 -13.42
CA LEU A 544 -3.16 46.74 -13.59
C LEU A 544 -4.26 47.55 -14.29
N THR A 545 -5.10 46.86 -15.08
CA THR A 545 -6.54 47.21 -15.25
C THR A 545 -7.41 45.94 -15.39
N SER A 546 -8.66 46.04 -14.91
CA SER A 546 -9.70 45.01 -14.88
C SER A 546 -10.23 44.56 -16.25
N ILE A 547 -10.79 43.33 -16.35
CA ILE A 547 -12.10 43.05 -16.99
C ILE A 547 -12.62 41.64 -16.62
N ALA A 548 -13.94 41.44 -16.73
CA ALA A 548 -14.73 40.40 -16.06
C ALA A 548 -14.86 39.05 -16.78
N THR A 549 -15.36 38.06 -16.03
CA THR A 549 -15.73 36.70 -16.44
C THR A 549 -16.82 36.61 -17.50
N THR A 550 -16.78 35.57 -18.33
CA THR A 550 -17.99 34.98 -18.95
C THR A 550 -17.88 33.46 -18.90
N LYS A 551 -18.95 32.78 -18.43
CA LYS A 551 -19.06 31.31 -18.48
C LYS A 551 -19.66 30.91 -19.82
N LEU A 552 -19.17 29.83 -20.42
CA LEU A 552 -19.89 29.04 -21.40
C LEU A 552 -19.87 27.57 -20.97
N SER A 553 -21.05 26.95 -21.01
CA SER A 553 -21.25 25.52 -20.79
C SER A 553 -21.38 24.80 -22.12
N THR A 554 -20.66 23.69 -22.29
CA THR A 554 -20.95 22.71 -23.33
C THR A 554 -20.92 21.31 -22.74
N THR A 555 -21.91 20.52 -23.09
CA THR A 555 -22.15 19.18 -22.57
C THR A 555 -21.89 18.19 -23.69
N THR A 556 -20.86 17.36 -23.57
CA THR A 556 -20.63 16.21 -24.45
C THR A 556 -20.22 15.00 -23.61
N GLY A 557 -20.88 13.87 -23.82
CA GLY A 557 -20.57 12.62 -23.15
C GLY A 557 -19.84 11.66 -24.10
N ARG A 558 -18.73 11.08 -23.65
CA ARG A 558 -18.15 9.86 -24.22
C ARG A 558 -18.31 8.73 -23.22
N SER A 559 -18.73 7.57 -23.72
CA SER A 559 -18.96 6.37 -22.91
C SER A 559 -17.65 5.59 -22.70
N LEU A 560 -16.94 5.91 -21.62
CA LEU A 560 -15.82 5.10 -21.12
C LEU A 560 -16.17 4.53 -19.74
N ARG A 561 -15.77 3.28 -19.48
CA ARG A 561 -16.05 2.59 -18.22
C ARG A 561 -15.43 3.37 -17.06
N ARG A 562 -16.27 4.03 -16.25
CA ARG A 562 -15.82 4.79 -15.08
C ARG A 562 -15.11 3.86 -14.10
N LEU A 563 -13.82 4.10 -13.88
CA LEU A 563 -13.16 3.68 -12.65
C LEU A 563 -13.85 4.41 -11.48
N PRO A 564 -14.13 3.73 -10.35
CA PRO A 564 -14.84 4.35 -9.23
C PRO A 564 -14.01 5.48 -8.63
N ALA A 565 -14.64 6.63 -8.42
CA ALA A 565 -13.99 7.81 -7.84
C ALA A 565 -13.49 7.57 -6.41
N CYS A 566 -12.37 8.19 -6.04
CA CYS A 566 -11.82 8.15 -4.69
C CYS A 566 -12.88 8.48 -3.62
N PRO A 567 -13.13 7.61 -2.63
CA PRO A 567 -14.10 7.89 -1.58
C PRO A 567 -13.60 8.99 -0.65
N ARG A 568 -14.44 9.99 -0.38
CA ARG A 568 -14.20 10.95 0.71
C ARG A 568 -14.39 10.26 2.05
N ILE A 569 -13.30 10.17 2.84
CA ILE A 569 -13.32 9.63 4.19
C ILE A 569 -13.49 10.79 5.17
N THR A 570 -14.54 10.72 6.00
CA THR A 570 -14.84 11.75 7.03
C THR A 570 -14.38 11.24 8.39
N LEU A 571 -13.48 11.97 9.06
CA LEU A 571 -13.02 11.65 10.41
C LEU A 571 -13.78 12.45 11.47
N ALA A 572 -14.05 11.81 12.61
CA ALA A 572 -14.58 12.45 13.81
C ALA A 572 -13.67 12.17 15.02
N GLY A 573 -13.07 13.21 15.60
CA GLY A 573 -12.21 13.11 16.77
C GLY A 573 -12.98 13.30 18.08
N ARG A 574 -12.70 12.48 19.10
CA ARG A 574 -13.29 12.62 20.45
C ARG A 574 -12.21 12.91 21.49
N LYS A 575 -12.46 13.85 22.40
CA LYS A 575 -11.61 14.10 23.57
C LYS A 575 -11.86 13.03 24.64
N SER A 576 -10.81 12.42 25.16
CA SER A 576 -10.84 11.67 26.43
C SER A 576 -10.81 12.64 27.63
N ARG A 577 -11.71 12.45 28.59
CA ARG A 577 -11.55 12.96 29.98
C ARG A 577 -11.47 11.77 30.93
N GLY A 578 -10.88 12.01 32.10
CA GLY A 578 -10.56 10.98 33.09
C GLY A 578 -11.77 10.27 33.69
N ARG A 579 -11.47 9.25 34.50
CA ARG A 579 -12.44 8.37 35.17
C ARG A 579 -13.32 9.18 36.12
N ASP A 580 -14.63 8.98 36.01
CA ASP A 580 -15.57 9.02 37.13
C ASP A 580 -16.70 8.01 36.86
N SER A 581 -17.15 7.33 37.92
CA SER A 581 -18.03 6.17 37.84
C SER A 581 -19.51 6.54 37.88
N TRP A 582 -20.25 6.28 36.79
CA TRP A 582 -21.72 6.35 36.75
C TRP A 582 -22.32 5.12 36.04
N PRO A 583 -23.56 4.71 36.39
CA PRO A 583 -24.04 3.35 36.16
C PRO A 583 -24.53 3.10 34.72
N THR A 584 -24.48 1.84 34.33
CA THR A 584 -24.89 1.33 33.02
C THR A 584 -26.38 1.52 32.72
N LYS A 585 -26.72 2.44 31.82
CA LYS A 585 -27.91 2.35 30.96
C LYS A 585 -27.52 2.65 29.51
N THR A 586 -27.74 1.66 28.64
CA THR A 586 -27.29 1.68 27.25
C THR A 586 -28.33 2.34 26.35
N THR A 587 -28.23 3.66 26.16
CA THR A 587 -29.11 4.39 25.23
C THR A 587 -28.44 4.54 23.87
N SER A 588 -28.95 3.84 22.85
CA SER A 588 -28.44 3.95 21.48
C SER A 588 -29.03 5.18 20.77
N ILE A 589 -28.21 6.21 20.55
CA ILE A 589 -28.59 7.36 19.72
C ILE A 589 -28.21 7.06 18.26
N SER A 590 -29.22 7.05 17.39
CA SER A 590 -29.07 6.91 15.94
C SER A 590 -29.13 8.29 15.28
N CYS A 591 -27.99 8.93 15.06
CA CYS A 591 -27.91 10.06 14.14
C CYS A 591 -27.71 9.55 12.72
N THR A 592 -28.73 9.69 11.88
CA THR A 592 -28.65 9.49 10.44
C THR A 592 -28.19 10.79 9.78
N LEU A 593 -27.23 10.70 8.85
CA LEU A 593 -26.87 11.74 7.88
C LEU A 593 -27.47 11.39 6.52
#